data_AF-A0A949KLN8-F1
#
_entry.id   AF-A0A949KLN8-F1
#
_cell.length_a   1.000
_cell.length_b   1.000
_cell.length_c   1.000
_cell.angle_alpha   90.00
_cell.angle_beta   90.00
_cell.angle_gamma   90.00
#
_symmetry.space_group_name_H-M   'P 1'
#
loop_
_entity.id
_entity.type
_entity.pdbx_description
1 polymer ?
#
loop_
_entity_poly.entity_id
_entity_poly.type
_entity_poly.pdbx_seq_one_letter_code
_entity_poly.pdbx_strand_id
1 'polypeptide(L)'
;MKKYSLDTNVLIEPWNKYYSVEICPDYWQIIDDLAKAGIVFCAEEVRHEIEKIDDGLLGWVKYRPYIFRTPDEKVQEIRIQLIAN
;
A
#
# COMPACT_ATOMS: atom_id res chain seq x y z
N MET A 1 -1.03 -18.99 6.61
CA MET A 1 -0.75 -18.38 5.29
C MET A 1 0.20 -17.23 5.49
N LYS A 2 1.21 -17.04 4.62
CA LYS A 2 2.13 -15.90 4.71
C LYS A 2 1.38 -14.61 4.35
N LYS A 3 1.76 -13.50 4.99
CA LYS A 3 1.26 -12.15 4.70
C LYS A 3 2.43 -11.28 4.23
N TYR A 4 2.16 -10.38 3.31
CA TYR A 4 3.17 -9.50 2.72
C TYR A 4 2.77 -8.04 2.95
N SER A 5 3.71 -7.24 3.48
CA SER A 5 3.57 -5.80 3.56
C SER A 5 4.17 -5.19 2.30
N LEU A 6 3.39 -4.41 1.57
CA LEU A 6 3.84 -3.70 0.39
C LEU A 6 4.32 -2.31 0.80
N ASP A 7 5.47 -1.93 0.28
CA ASP A 7 5.99 -0.57 0.38
C ASP A 7 5.33 0.34 -0.66
N THR A 8 5.38 1.65 -0.45
CA THR A 8 4.83 2.64 -1.35
C THR A 8 5.39 2.51 -2.77
N ASN A 9 6.67 2.15 -2.92
CA ASN A 9 7.30 2.02 -4.23
C ASN A 9 6.65 0.93 -5.12
N VAL A 10 6.09 -0.12 -4.50
CA VAL A 10 5.34 -1.20 -5.19
C VAL A 10 4.06 -0.66 -5.85
N LEU A 11 3.58 0.50 -5.40
CA LEU A 11 2.42 1.15 -6.00
C LEU A 11 2.85 2.31 -6.91
N ILE A 12 3.71 3.22 -6.44
CA ILE A 12 4.08 4.42 -7.19
C ILE A 12 4.90 4.11 -8.45
N GLU A 13 5.91 3.24 -8.37
CA GLU A 13 6.75 2.98 -9.55
C GLU A 13 6.00 2.25 -10.66
N PRO A 14 5.25 1.17 -10.38
CA PRO A 14 4.41 0.51 -11.37
C PRO A 14 3.38 1.45 -11.98
N TRP A 15 2.70 2.26 -11.17
CA TRP A 15 1.65 3.19 -11.63
C TRP A 15 2.18 4.18 -12.67
N ASN A 16 3.38 4.72 -12.42
CA ASN A 16 3.97 5.77 -13.27
C ASN A 16 4.80 5.24 -14.46
N LYS A 17 5.15 3.96 -14.48
CA LYS A 17 6.08 3.40 -15.48
C LYS A 17 5.45 2.22 -16.23
N TYR A 18 5.95 1.01 -15.95
CA TYR A 18 5.82 -0.17 -16.81
C TYR A 18 4.55 -0.99 -16.54
N TYR A 19 3.81 -0.71 -15.46
CA TYR A 19 2.53 -1.36 -15.15
C TYR A 19 1.47 -0.33 -14.78
N SER A 20 1.41 0.81 -15.50
CA SER A 20 0.31 1.75 -15.30
C SER A 20 -1.02 1.04 -15.56
N VAL A 21 -2.13 1.56 -15.00
CA VAL A 21 -3.46 0.96 -15.22
C VAL A 21 -3.82 0.89 -16.72
N GLU A 22 -3.31 1.82 -17.53
CA GLU A 22 -3.51 1.83 -18.98
C GLU A 22 -2.70 0.74 -19.70
N ILE A 23 -1.53 0.37 -19.17
CA ILE A 23 -0.62 -0.60 -19.79
C ILE A 23 -0.89 -2.03 -19.28
N CYS A 24 -1.14 -2.19 -17.97
CA CYS A 24 -1.28 -3.49 -17.33
C CYS A 24 -2.33 -3.45 -16.21
N PRO A 25 -3.63 -3.42 -16.55
CA PRO A 25 -4.71 -3.39 -15.55
C PRO A 25 -4.74 -4.64 -14.67
N ASP A 26 -4.32 -5.80 -15.20
CA ASP A 26 -4.31 -7.07 -14.46
C ASP A 26 -3.37 -7.04 -13.24
N TYR A 27 -2.27 -6.29 -13.30
CA TYR A 27 -1.38 -6.08 -12.15
C TYR A 27 -2.14 -5.51 -10.96
N TRP A 28 -2.97 -4.49 -11.21
CA TRP A 28 -3.78 -3.82 -10.19
C TRP A 28 -4.93 -4.69 -9.71
N GLN A 29 -5.54 -5.47 -10.61
CA GLN A 29 -6.57 -6.44 -10.24
C GLN A 29 -6.02 -7.52 -9.29
N ILE A 30 -4.82 -8.04 -9.57
CA ILE A 30 -4.15 -9.03 -8.71
C ILE A 30 -3.87 -8.46 -7.33
N ILE A 31 -3.33 -7.23 -7.24
CA ILE A 31 -3.10 -6.57 -5.93
C ILE A 31 -4.42 -6.43 -5.17
N ASP A 32 -5.49 -6.00 -5.85
CA ASP A 32 -6.81 -5.82 -5.25
C ASP A 32 -7.38 -7.12 -4.68
N ASP A 33 -7.28 -8.21 -5.45
CA ASP A 33 -7.78 -9.52 -5.04
C ASP A 33 -6.96 -10.11 -3.90
N LEU A 34 -5.64 -9.97 -3.93
CA LEU A 34 -4.76 -10.39 -2.84
C LEU A 34 -4.99 -9.57 -1.56
N ALA A 35 -5.32 -8.28 -1.69
CA ALA A 35 -5.64 -7.40 -0.56
C ALA A 35 -6.96 -7.82 0.08
N LYS A 36 -8.01 -8.06 -0.73
CA LYS A 36 -9.30 -8.59 -0.26
C LYS A 36 -9.16 -9.95 0.41
N ALA A 37 -8.24 -10.79 -0.07
CA ALA A 37 -7.91 -12.07 0.54
C ALA A 37 -7.05 -11.95 1.82
N GLY A 38 -6.61 -10.74 2.18
CA GLY A 38 -5.76 -10.48 3.36
C GLY A 38 -4.32 -11.00 3.24
N ILE A 39 -3.88 -11.33 2.03
CA ILE A 39 -2.55 -11.87 1.71
C ILE A 39 -1.54 -10.72 1.62
N VAL A 40 -1.90 -9.61 0.98
CA VAL A 40 -1.10 -8.39 0.92
C VAL A 40 -1.77 -7.26 1.70
N PHE A 41 -0.98 -6.32 2.20
CA PHE A 41 -1.47 -5.08 2.81
C PHE A 41 -0.37 -4.01 2.75
N CYS A 42 -0.74 -2.76 2.99
CA CYS A 42 0.17 -1.63 3.16
C CYS A 42 0.05 -1.11 4.59
N ALA A 43 1.14 -0.58 5.16
CA ALA A 43 1.05 0.17 6.41
C ALA A 43 0.32 1.50 6.17
N GLU A 44 -0.26 2.08 7.22
CA GLU A 44 -0.92 3.39 7.16
C GLU A 44 0.00 4.49 6.59
N GLU A 45 1.29 4.42 6.88
CA GLU A 45 2.31 5.34 6.36
C GLU A 45 2.35 5.37 4.82
N VAL A 46 2.11 4.24 4.16
CA VAL A 46 2.04 4.16 2.70
C VAL A 46 0.88 5.00 2.16
N ARG A 47 -0.26 5.02 2.88
CA ARG A 47 -1.40 5.89 2.50
C ARG A 47 -1.00 7.35 2.54
N HIS A 48 -0.33 7.78 3.62
CA HIS A 48 0.12 9.15 3.77
C HIS A 48 1.13 9.57 2.70
N GLU A 49 1.94 8.63 2.18
CA GLU A 49 2.84 8.93 1.06
C GLU A 49 2.10 9.11 -0.26
N ILE A 50 1.10 8.28 -0.54
CA ILE A 50 0.27 8.41 -1.74
C ILE A 50 -0.58 9.69 -1.71
N GLU A 51 -1.14 10.05 -0.56
CA GLU A 51 -1.94 11.28 -0.37
C GLU A 51 -1.18 12.57 -0.67
N LYS A 52 0.16 12.55 -0.74
CA LYS A 52 0.98 13.71 -1.13
C LYS A 52 0.87 14.06 -2.61
N ILE A 53 0.35 13.15 -3.45
CA ILE A 53 0.24 13.32 -4.89
C ILE A 53 -1.23 13.12 -5.28
N ASP A 54 -1.85 14.16 -5.84
CA ASP A 54 -3.25 14.10 -6.30
C ASP A 54 -3.30 13.57 -7.74
N ASP A 55 -3.19 12.25 -7.87
CA ASP A 55 -3.18 11.56 -9.17
C ASP A 55 -4.15 10.36 -9.22
N GLY A 56 -4.07 9.61 -10.32
CA GLY A 56 -4.91 8.43 -10.50
C GLY A 56 -4.67 7.34 -9.45
N LEU A 57 -3.47 7.23 -8.88
CA LEU A 57 -3.16 6.24 -7.85
C LEU A 57 -3.91 6.59 -6.56
N LEU A 58 -3.93 7.88 -6.19
CA LEU A 58 -4.76 8.36 -5.07
C LEU A 58 -6.24 8.00 -5.30
N GLY A 59 -6.74 8.24 -6.51
CA GLY A 59 -8.09 7.84 -6.90
C GLY A 59 -8.35 6.34 -6.73
N TRP A 60 -7.39 5.49 -7.08
CA TRP A 60 -7.51 4.03 -6.99
C TRP A 60 -7.49 3.53 -5.54
N VAL A 61 -6.61 4.06 -4.68
CA VAL A 61 -6.51 3.64 -3.27
C VAL A 61 -7.67 4.15 -2.42
N LYS A 62 -8.26 5.30 -2.76
CA LYS A 62 -9.38 5.91 -2.01
C LYS A 62 -10.60 4.98 -1.90
N TYR A 63 -10.83 4.16 -2.92
CA TYR A 63 -11.92 3.18 -2.93
C TYR A 63 -11.51 1.81 -2.36
N ARG A 64 -10.28 1.68 -1.85
CA ARG A 64 -9.70 0.43 -1.35
C ARG A 64 -9.11 0.57 0.06
N PRO A 65 -9.86 1.10 1.04
CA PRO A 65 -9.32 1.31 2.39
C PRO A 65 -8.84 0.01 3.05
N TYR A 66 -9.38 -1.15 2.63
CA TYR A 66 -8.98 -2.47 3.14
C TYR A 66 -7.53 -2.88 2.80
N ILE A 67 -6.88 -2.22 1.84
CA ILE A 67 -5.45 -2.49 1.56
C ILE A 67 -4.55 -2.00 2.70
N PHE A 68 -5.00 -1.01 3.48
CA PHE A 68 -4.20 -0.40 4.54
C PHE A 68 -4.44 -1.05 5.90
N ARG A 69 -3.39 -1.10 6.72
CA ARG A 69 -3.48 -1.51 8.12
C ARG A 69 -2.91 -0.43 9.02
N THR A 70 -3.75 -0.03 9.98
CA THR A 70 -3.31 0.79 11.09
C THR A 70 -2.46 -0.05 12.05
N PRO A 71 -1.25 0.41 12.41
CA PRO A 71 -0.43 -0.27 13.41
C PRO A 71 -1.13 -0.28 14.78
N ASP A 72 -0.97 -1.38 15.52
CA ASP A 72 -1.39 -1.47 16.91
C ASP A 72 -0.39 -0.79 17.86
N GLU A 73 -0.77 -0.68 19.13
CA GLU A 73 0.06 -0.05 20.17
C GLU A 73 1.46 -0.69 20.25
N LYS A 74 1.55 -2.02 20.14
CA LYS A 74 2.81 -2.76 20.21
C LYS A 74 3.72 -2.43 19.02
N VAL A 75 3.18 -2.34 17.81
CA VAL A 75 3.93 -1.95 16.61
C VAL A 75 4.45 -0.52 16.78
N GLN A 76 3.64 0.38 17.33
CA GLN A 76 4.06 1.77 17.58
C GLN A 76 5.15 1.87 18.64
N GLU A 77 5.06 1.10 19.74
CA GLU A 77 6.10 1.06 20.78
C GLU A 77 7.46 0.62 20.22
N ILE A 78 7.48 -0.46 19.44
CA ILE A 78 8.72 -0.96 18.81
C ILE A 78 9.28 0.08 17.85
N ARG A 79 8.43 0.76 17.07
CA ARG A 79 8.84 1.81 16.15
C ARG A 79 9.52 2.98 16.88
N ILE A 80 8.99 3.42 18.02
CA ILE A 80 9.59 4.48 18.84
C ILE A 80 10.99 4.07 19.31
N GLN A 81 11.16 2.82 19.76
CA GLN A 81 12.46 2.30 20.20
C GLN A 81 13.50 2.27 19.07
N LEU A 82 13.08 1.96 17.85
CA LEU A 82 13.97 1.94 16.68
C LEU A 82 14.43 3.34 16.24
N ILE A 83 13.57 4.36 16.39
CA ILE A 83 13.88 5.75 16.01
C ILE A 83 14.72 6.46 17.08
N ALA A 84 14.61 6.06 18.34
CA ALA A 84 15.34 6.67 19.46
C ALA A 84 16.82 6.23 19.57
N ASN A 85 17.27 5.28 18.75
CA ASN A 85 18.67 4.86 18.62
C ASN A 85 19.34 5.50 17.40
#